data_AF-A0A928QN89-F1
#
_entry.id   AF-A0A928QN89-F1
#
_cell.length_a   1.000
_cell.length_b   1.000
_cell.length_c   1.000
_cell.angle_alpha   90.00
_cell.angle_beta   90.00
_cell.angle_gamma   90.00
#
_symmetry.space_group_name_H-M   'P 1'
#
loop_
_entity.id
_entity.type
_entity.pdbx_description
1 polymer ?
#
loop_
_entity_poly.entity_id
_entity_poly.type
_entity_poly.pdbx_seq_one_letter_code
_entity_poly.pdbx_strand_id
1 'polypeptide(L)'
;MLSYKGYHAKVEFDADDGILVGSVFGIRDSLNFHGASIEEVKESFHDCIDTYLEICEARGIAPDKEYKGSFNVRIPQELHRKAALKAEEDGVSLNQFIQQAIEEYIKPVRYKEVIVQLPVVQQAATMHAFSDRVDTNRYHSMPSTQLS
;
A
#
# COMPACT_ATOMS: atom_id res chain seq x y z
N MET A 1 -1.87 -2.96 -4.34
CA MET A 1 -2.97 -3.95 -4.25
C MET A 1 -2.93 -4.79 -5.50
N LEU A 2 -3.00 -6.12 -5.36
CA LEU A 2 -3.09 -7.06 -6.47
C LEU A 2 -4.54 -7.51 -6.64
N SER A 3 -4.92 -7.86 -7.87
CA SER A 3 -6.25 -8.36 -8.21
C SER A 3 -6.16 -9.47 -9.25
N TYR A 4 -6.80 -10.61 -8.99
CA TYR A 4 -6.81 -11.75 -9.91
C TYR A 4 -8.08 -12.58 -9.70
N LYS A 5 -8.80 -12.92 -10.78
CA LYS A 5 -10.06 -13.69 -10.77
C LYS A 5 -11.14 -13.20 -9.78
N GLY A 6 -11.12 -11.90 -9.47
CA GLY A 6 -12.05 -11.27 -8.52
C GLY A 6 -11.61 -11.30 -7.06
N TYR A 7 -10.42 -11.84 -6.77
CA TYR A 7 -9.79 -11.80 -5.45
C TYR A 7 -8.82 -10.63 -5.34
N HIS A 8 -8.70 -10.07 -4.14
CA HIS A 8 -7.85 -8.92 -3.88
C HIS A 8 -6.83 -9.21 -2.78
N ALA A 9 -5.60 -8.73 -2.98
CA ALA A 9 -4.53 -8.92 -2.01
C ALA A 9 -3.74 -7.65 -1.74
N LYS A 10 -3.32 -7.52 -0.48
CA LYS A 10 -2.35 -6.53 -0.03
C LYS A 10 -0.98 -7.19 -0.02
N VAL A 11 0.05 -6.43 -0.41
CA VAL A 11 1.44 -6.86 -0.33
C VAL A 11 2.18 -5.88 0.57
N GLU A 12 2.94 -6.40 1.51
CA GLU A 12 3.78 -5.66 2.44
C GLU A 12 5.20 -6.22 2.39
N PHE A 13 6.19 -5.38 2.69
CA PHE A 13 7.57 -5.83 2.79
C PHE A 13 7.87 -6.25 4.23
N ASP A 14 8.37 -7.47 4.38
CA ASP A 14 8.91 -7.97 5.63
C ASP A 14 10.41 -7.67 5.69
N ALA A 15 10.80 -6.82 6.63
CA ALA A 15 12.18 -6.39 6.79
C ALA A 15 13.07 -7.41 7.48
N ASP A 16 12.49 -8.32 8.27
CA ASP A 16 13.24 -9.33 9.01
C ASP A 16 13.64 -10.46 8.06
N ASP A 17 12.70 -10.88 7.20
CA ASP A 17 12.92 -11.96 6.23
C ASP A 17 13.39 -11.44 4.85
N GLY A 18 13.31 -10.13 4.61
CA GLY A 18 13.75 -9.50 3.35
C GLY A 18 12.89 -9.89 2.15
N ILE A 19 11.63 -10.25 2.37
CA ILE A 19 10.69 -10.73 1.34
C ILE A 19 9.44 -9.86 1.30
N LEU A 20 8.70 -10.00 0.21
CA LEU A 20 7.37 -9.42 0.07
C LEU A 20 6.34 -10.47 0.47
N VAL A 21 5.48 -10.12 1.43
CA VAL A 21 4.40 -10.97 1.94
C VAL A 21 3.07 -10.42 1.46
N GLY A 22 2.27 -11.30 0.88
CA GLY A 22 0.94 -11.00 0.38
C GLY A 22 -0.15 -11.71 1.15
N SER A 23 -1.23 -10.99 1.46
CA SER A 23 -2.43 -11.55 2.11
C SER A 23 -3.67 -11.21 1.30
N VAL A 24 -4.45 -12.24 0.95
CA VAL A 24 -5.76 -12.08 0.31
C VAL A 24 -6.78 -11.62 1.36
N PHE A 25 -7.63 -10.66 1.01
CA PHE A 25 -8.65 -10.12 1.91
C PHE A 25 -10.01 -10.12 1.24
N GLY A 26 -11.09 -10.14 2.02
CA GLY A 26 -12.46 -10.19 1.50
C GLY A 26 -13.07 -11.59 1.43
N ILE A 27 -12.29 -12.61 1.76
CA ILE A 27 -12.71 -14.02 1.92
C ILE A 27 -12.56 -14.47 3.37
N ARG A 28 -13.28 -15.54 3.76
CA ARG A 28 -13.13 -16.16 5.10
C ARG A 28 -11.88 -17.01 5.21
N ASP A 29 -11.43 -17.60 4.11
CA ASP A 29 -10.22 -18.42 4.10
C ASP A 29 -8.96 -17.55 4.15
N SER A 30 -7.98 -17.96 4.95
CA SER A 30 -6.71 -17.23 5.01
C SER A 30 -5.80 -17.72 3.89
N LEU A 31 -5.63 -16.91 2.87
CA LEU A 31 -4.69 -17.16 1.77
C LEU A 31 -3.55 -16.17 1.86
N ASN A 32 -2.33 -16.70 2.02
CA ASN A 32 -1.10 -15.92 2.07
C ASN A 32 -0.11 -16.46 1.04
N PHE A 33 0.71 -15.57 0.51
CA PHE A 33 1.72 -15.83 -0.50
C PHE A 33 2.94 -14.95 -0.25
N HIS A 34 4.07 -15.27 -0.84
CA HIS A 34 5.29 -14.48 -0.68
C HIS A 34 6.20 -14.61 -1.89
N GLY A 35 7.18 -13.72 -2.00
CA GLY A 35 8.24 -13.81 -2.99
C GLY A 35 9.36 -12.80 -2.71
N ALA A 36 10.52 -13.03 -3.32
CA ALA A 36 11.69 -12.16 -3.20
C ALA A 36 11.65 -10.98 -4.18
N SER A 37 10.80 -11.04 -5.22
CA SER A 37 10.61 -9.97 -6.20
C SER A 37 9.13 -9.65 -6.44
N ILE A 38 8.86 -8.52 -7.08
CA ILE A 38 7.48 -8.11 -7.43
C ILE A 38 6.85 -9.13 -8.39
N GLU A 39 7.66 -9.67 -9.31
CA GLU A 39 7.24 -10.67 -10.30
C GLU A 39 6.87 -11.98 -9.60
N GLU A 40 7.73 -12.47 -8.72
CA GLU A 40 7.52 -13.73 -7.98
C GLU A 40 6.28 -13.65 -7.09
N VAL A 41 6.06 -12.52 -6.42
CA VAL A 41 4.87 -12.30 -5.58
C VAL A 41 3.59 -12.31 -6.39
N LYS A 42 3.61 -11.79 -7.62
CA LYS A 42 2.44 -11.79 -8.52
C LYS A 42 2.14 -13.21 -9.00
N GLU A 43 3.16 -13.97 -9.38
CA GLU A 43 3.00 -15.37 -9.78
C GLU A 43 2.49 -16.21 -8.61
N SER A 44 3.14 -16.08 -7.43
CA SER A 44 2.73 -16.75 -6.20
C SER A 44 1.29 -16.40 -5.80
N PHE A 45 0.85 -15.16 -6.02
CA PHE A 45 -0.55 -14.76 -5.82
C PHE A 45 -1.50 -15.51 -6.78
N HIS A 46 -1.18 -15.57 -8.08
CA HIS A 46 -2.02 -16.26 -9.05
C HIS A 46 -2.11 -17.76 -8.74
N ASP A 47 -0.98 -18.40 -8.43
CA ASP A 47 -0.91 -19.81 -8.06
C ASP A 47 -1.70 -20.11 -6.79
N CYS A 48 -1.61 -19.23 -5.80
CA CYS A 48 -2.36 -19.33 -4.55
C CYS A 48 -3.88 -19.33 -4.81
N ILE A 49 -4.36 -18.42 -5.64
CA ILE A 49 -5.79 -18.34 -6.01
C ILE A 49 -6.23 -19.53 -6.86
N ASP A 50 -5.42 -19.95 -7.83
CA ASP A 50 -5.76 -21.06 -8.71
C ASP A 50 -5.83 -22.38 -7.93
N THR A 51 -4.84 -22.62 -7.06
CA THR A 51 -4.83 -23.77 -6.15
C THR A 51 -6.06 -23.75 -5.23
N TYR A 52 -6.43 -22.58 -4.70
CA TYR A 52 -7.62 -22.45 -3.86
C TYR A 52 -8.90 -22.82 -4.61
N LEU A 53 -9.06 -22.32 -5.84
CA LEU A 53 -10.22 -22.62 -6.67
C LEU A 53 -10.30 -24.11 -7.03
N GLU A 54 -9.17 -24.74 -7.36
CA GLU A 54 -9.07 -26.17 -7.62
C GLU A 54 -9.46 -27.01 -6.39
N ILE A 55 -8.99 -26.63 -5.20
CA ILE A 55 -9.36 -27.30 -3.94
C ILE A 55 -10.86 -27.17 -3.68
N CYS A 56 -11.46 -26.00 -3.91
CA CYS A 56 -12.89 -25.79 -3.79
C CYS A 56 -13.67 -26.69 -4.74
N GLU A 57 -13.27 -26.75 -6.01
CA GLU A 57 -13.89 -27.61 -7.01
C GLU A 57 -13.77 -29.09 -6.65
N ALA A 58 -12.58 -29.56 -6.29
CA ALA A 58 -12.33 -30.95 -5.91
C ALA A 58 -13.13 -31.39 -4.68
N ARG A 59 -13.43 -30.45 -3.76
CA ARG A 59 -14.24 -30.71 -2.56
C ARG A 59 -15.74 -30.48 -2.76
N GLY A 60 -16.16 -30.01 -3.94
CA GLY A 60 -17.55 -29.62 -4.20
C GLY A 60 -18.03 -28.47 -3.32
N ILE A 61 -17.11 -27.64 -2.82
CA ILE A 61 -17.40 -26.49 -1.97
C ILE A 61 -17.45 -25.25 -2.86
N ALA A 62 -18.48 -24.42 -2.72
CA ALA A 62 -18.51 -23.14 -3.40
C ALA A 62 -17.36 -22.26 -2.89
N PRO A 63 -16.44 -21.80 -3.76
CA PRO A 63 -15.36 -20.92 -3.33
C PRO A 63 -15.98 -19.67 -2.71
N ASP A 64 -15.40 -19.22 -1.60
CA ASP A 64 -15.84 -18.01 -0.94
C ASP A 64 -15.54 -16.83 -1.86
N LYS A 65 -16.57 -16.35 -2.54
CA LYS A 65 -16.49 -15.12 -3.31
C LYS A 65 -16.65 -13.94 -2.37
N GLU A 66 -15.73 -13.00 -2.53
CA GLU A 66 -15.79 -11.72 -1.84
C GLU A 66 -17.14 -11.02 -2.16
N TYR A 67 -17.74 -10.38 -1.16
CA TYR A 67 -18.87 -9.44 -1.30
C TYR A 67 -20.23 -10.03 -1.78
N LYS A 68 -20.92 -10.76 -0.89
CA LYS A 68 -22.29 -11.29 -1.12
C LYS A 68 -23.42 -10.23 -1.15
N GLY A 69 -23.07 -8.94 -1.25
CA GLY A 69 -24.00 -7.80 -1.15
C GLY A 69 -24.57 -7.56 0.27
N SER A 70 -24.41 -8.50 1.19
CA SER A 70 -24.73 -8.31 2.61
C SER A 70 -23.51 -7.81 3.37
N PHE A 71 -23.65 -6.63 4.00
CA PHE A 71 -22.60 -5.97 4.76
C PHE A 71 -23.14 -5.65 6.16
N ASN A 72 -22.80 -6.50 7.14
CA ASN A 72 -23.24 -6.32 8.52
C ASN A 72 -22.20 -5.51 9.29
N VAL A 73 -22.59 -4.35 9.82
CA VAL A 73 -21.72 -3.43 10.54
C VAL A 73 -22.21 -3.18 11.95
N ARG A 74 -21.27 -3.18 12.90
CA ARG A 74 -21.52 -2.68 14.25
C ARG A 74 -21.02 -1.24 14.33
N ILE A 75 -21.94 -0.32 14.58
CA ILE A 75 -21.64 1.10 14.77
C ILE A 75 -22.11 1.55 16.15
N PRO A 76 -21.44 2.54 16.78
CA PRO A 76 -21.87 3.09 18.06
C PRO A 76 -23.32 3.57 18.02
N GLN A 77 -24.05 3.43 19.13
CA GLN A 77 -25.47 3.81 19.23
C GLN A 77 -25.73 5.25 18.80
N GLU A 78 -24.85 6.18 19.19
CA GLU A 78 -24.97 7.60 18.81
C GLU A 78 -24.82 7.82 17.30
N LEU A 79 -23.94 7.07 16.64
CA LEU A 79 -23.77 7.16 15.19
C LEU A 79 -24.97 6.56 14.46
N HIS A 80 -25.47 5.42 14.94
CA HIS A 80 -26.70 4.81 14.42
C HIS A 80 -27.89 5.77 14.51
N ARG A 81 -28.06 6.43 15.67
CA ARG A 81 -29.13 7.40 15.89
C ARG A 81 -29.05 8.56 14.89
N LYS A 82 -27.85 9.14 14.72
CA LYS A 82 -27.64 10.25 13.77
C LYS A 82 -27.92 9.83 12.34
N ALA A 83 -27.47 8.65 11.93
CA ALA A 83 -27.72 8.12 10.59
C ALA A 83 -29.22 7.86 10.34
N ALA A 84 -29.93 7.30 11.33
CA ALA A 84 -31.37 7.04 11.22
C ALA A 84 -32.20 8.32 11.11
N LEU A 85 -31.89 9.33 11.93
CA LEU A 85 -32.56 10.63 11.83
C LEU A 85 -32.32 11.30 10.49
N LYS A 86 -31.07 11.24 9.99
CA LYS A 86 -30.73 11.85 8.70
C LYS A 86 -31.42 11.14 7.53
N ALA A 87 -31.48 9.80 7.57
CA ALA A 87 -32.19 9.01 6.57
C ALA A 87 -33.69 9.36 6.54
N GLU A 88 -34.32 9.56 7.69
CA GLU A 88 -35.72 9.98 7.81
C GLU A 88 -35.95 11.38 7.23
N GLU A 89 -35.08 12.35 7.56
CA GLU A 89 -35.13 13.71 6.99
C GLU A 89 -35.02 13.71 5.47
N ASP A 90 -34.17 12.83 4.92
CA ASP A 90 -33.91 12.71 3.49
C ASP A 90 -34.93 11.79 2.78
N GLY A 91 -35.87 11.18 3.53
CA GLY A 91 -36.92 10.29 3.00
C GLY A 91 -36.41 8.98 2.41
N VAL A 92 -35.24 8.50 2.86
CA VAL A 92 -34.60 7.28 2.37
C VAL A 92 -34.48 6.23 3.48
N SER A 93 -34.33 4.96 3.11
CA SER A 93 -34.03 3.93 4.10
C SER A 93 -32.62 4.12 4.69
N LEU A 94 -32.41 3.68 5.94
CA LEU A 94 -31.08 3.70 6.57
C LEU A 94 -30.03 2.96 5.71
N ASN A 95 -30.40 1.84 5.09
CA ASN A 95 -29.50 1.10 4.20
C ASN A 95 -29.12 1.92 2.96
N GLN A 96 -30.05 2.69 2.41
CA GLN A 96 -29.80 3.56 1.26
C GLN A 96 -28.93 4.77 1.64
N PHE A 97 -29.17 5.36 2.81
CA PHE A 97 -28.32 6.40 3.37
C PHE A 97 -26.86 5.91 3.53
N ILE A 98 -26.68 4.71 4.09
CA ILE A 98 -25.35 4.10 4.25
C ILE A 98 -24.71 3.83 2.89
N GLN A 99 -25.46 3.32 1.91
CA GLN A 99 -24.95 3.10 0.55
C GLN A 99 -24.46 4.41 -0.09
N GLN A 100 -25.24 5.49 -0.02
CA GLN A 100 -24.85 6.79 -0.54
C GLN A 100 -23.58 7.33 0.14
N ALA A 101 -23.47 7.18 1.46
CA ALA A 101 -22.28 7.58 2.19
C ALA A 101 -21.03 6.80 1.74
N ILE A 102 -21.18 5.49 1.50
CA ILE A 102 -20.09 4.64 0.98
C ILE A 102 -19.72 5.05 -0.44
N GLU A 103 -20.69 5.27 -1.32
CA GLU A 103 -20.45 5.73 -2.70
C GLU A 103 -19.71 7.06 -2.74
N GLU A 104 -20.12 8.03 -1.93
CA GLU A 104 -19.47 9.33 -1.85
C GLU A 104 -18.02 9.21 -1.37
N TYR A 105 -17.76 8.36 -0.38
CA TYR A 105 -16.41 8.14 0.16
C TYR A 105 -15.45 7.48 -0.85
N ILE A 106 -15.96 6.62 -1.73
CA ILE A 106 -15.14 5.86 -2.69
C ILE A 106 -14.87 6.65 -3.98
N LYS A 107 -15.63 7.73 -4.27
CA LYS A 107 -15.44 8.52 -5.49
C LYS A 107 -13.98 9.00 -5.62
N PRO A 108 -13.28 8.68 -6.73
CA PRO A 108 -11.89 9.07 -6.89
C PRO A 108 -11.80 10.60 -7.01
N VAL A 109 -10.93 11.20 -6.19
CA VAL A 109 -10.59 12.62 -6.30
C VAL A 109 -9.89 12.85 -7.64
N ARG A 110 -10.57 13.48 -8.59
CA ARG A 110 -9.94 13.96 -9.81
C ARG A 110 -9.16 15.23 -9.47
N TYR A 111 -7.85 15.12 -9.29
CA TYR A 111 -6.98 16.29 -9.30
C TYR A 111 -7.09 16.92 -10.69
N LYS A 112 -7.56 18.18 -10.77
CA LYS A 112 -7.38 18.96 -11.98
C LYS A 112 -5.87 19.08 -12.20
N GLU A 113 -5.40 18.79 -13.41
CA GLU A 113 -4.01 19.05 -13.79
C GLU A 113 -3.71 20.55 -13.57
N VAL A 114 -3.03 20.85 -12.46
CA VAL A 114 -2.43 22.16 -12.25
C VAL A 114 -1.02 22.05 -12.81
N ILE A 115 -0.78 22.61 -14.00
CA ILE A 115 0.57 22.76 -14.54
C ILE A 115 1.28 23.79 -13.65
N VAL A 116 2.07 23.30 -12.69
CA VAL A 116 2.93 24.15 -11.87
C VAL A 116 4.16 24.49 -12.71
N GLN A 117 4.22 25.70 -13.26
CA GLN A 117 5.46 26.22 -13.81
C GLN A 117 6.41 26.58 -12.66
N LEU A 118 7.34 25.69 -12.37
CA LEU A 118 8.46 25.99 -11.47
C LEU A 118 9.50 26.83 -12.23
N PRO A 119 9.96 27.97 -11.69
CA PRO A 119 11.07 28.68 -12.29
C PRO A 119 12.32 27.82 -12.14
N VAL A 120 12.88 27.37 -13.26
CA VAL A 120 14.17 26.67 -13.29
C VAL A 120 15.23 27.67 -12.84
N VAL A 121 15.80 27.46 -11.65
CA VAL A 121 16.94 28.25 -11.18
C VAL A 121 18.14 27.82 -12.01
N GLN A 122 18.55 28.67 -12.95
CA GLN A 122 19.70 28.45 -13.80
C GLN A 122 20.97 28.68 -12.97
N GLN A 123 21.47 27.66 -12.28
CA GLN A 123 22.83 27.69 -11.76
C GLN A 123 23.81 27.38 -12.90
N ALA A 124 24.26 28.44 -13.56
CA ALA A 124 25.45 28.40 -14.40
C ALA A 124 26.68 28.82 -13.56
N ALA A 125 27.74 28.02 -13.63
CA ALA A 125 29.11 28.23 -13.14
C ALA A 125 29.28 28.35 -11.60
N THR A 126 30.08 27.50 -10.94
CA THR A 126 31.54 27.47 -11.10
C THR A 126 32.11 26.13 -10.58
N MET A 127 32.32 25.16 -11.47
CA MET A 127 33.19 24.01 -11.24
C MET A 127 34.54 24.28 -11.93
N HIS A 128 35.42 25.05 -11.30
CA HIS A 128 36.85 25.08 -11.60
C HIS A 128 37.61 25.63 -10.39
N ALA A 129 37.82 24.77 -9.39
CA ALA A 129 38.96 24.82 -8.45
C ALA A 129 38.76 23.78 -7.34
N PHE A 130 38.70 22.49 -7.68
CA PHE A 130 38.76 21.43 -6.66
C PHE A 130 39.65 20.24 -7.07
N SER A 131 40.54 20.41 -8.04
CA SER A 131 41.43 19.33 -8.50
C SER A 131 42.90 19.45 -8.06
N ASP A 132 43.39 20.59 -7.55
CA ASP A 132 44.85 20.80 -7.46
C ASP A 132 45.44 20.95 -6.04
N ARG A 133 44.80 20.43 -4.99
CA ARG A 133 45.45 20.32 -3.66
C ARG A 133 45.15 19.03 -2.93
N VAL A 134 45.48 17.91 -3.56
CA VAL A 134 45.85 16.69 -2.83
C VAL A 134 47.37 16.61 -2.79
N ASP A 135 47.99 17.39 -1.91
CA ASP A 135 49.39 17.16 -1.52
C ASP A 135 49.40 16.26 -0.29
N THR A 136 49.62 14.97 -0.55
CA THR A 136 49.89 13.90 0.40
C THR A 136 51.25 14.12 1.08
N ASN A 137 51.39 15.09 1.99
CA ASN A 137 52.55 15.10 2.88
C ASN A 137 52.40 16.03 4.10
N ARG A 138 51.67 15.60 5.14
CA ARG A 138 51.77 16.27 6.47
C ARG A 138 51.24 15.46 7.67
N TYR A 139 51.50 14.16 7.70
CA TYR A 139 51.43 13.38 8.93
C TYR A 139 52.69 12.54 9.10
N HIS A 140 53.79 13.20 9.48
CA HIS A 140 54.84 12.58 10.28
C HIS A 140 55.30 13.60 11.33
N SER A 141 54.89 13.30 12.56
CA SER A 141 55.65 13.47 13.82
C SER A 141 56.38 14.78 14.10
N MET A 142 55.80 15.59 14.99
CA MET A 142 56.50 16.57 15.84
C MET A 142 56.94 15.91 17.17
N PRO A 143 57.88 16.51 17.94
CA PRO A 143 59.00 15.83 18.57
C PRO A 143 58.78 15.44 20.04
N SER A 144 59.60 14.51 20.55
CA SER A 144 59.80 14.27 21.98
C SER A 144 61.27 14.46 22.32
N THR A 145 61.53 15.59 22.96
CA THR A 145 62.51 15.93 24.02
C THR A 145 63.71 14.99 24.29
N GLN A 146 64.88 15.64 24.34
CA GLN A 146 66.22 15.21 24.73
C GLN A 146 66.32 14.61 26.15
N LEU A 147 67.37 13.82 26.43
CA LEU A 147 68.52 14.25 27.26
C LEU A 147 69.63 13.17 27.29
N SER A 148 70.87 13.67 27.26
CA SER A 148 72.19 13.09 27.62
C SER A 148 72.25 11.74 28.34
#